data_AF-A0A7S4C597-F1
#
_entry.id   AF-A0A7S4C597-F1
#
_cell.length_a   1.000
_cell.length_b   1.000
_cell.length_c   1.000
_cell.angle_alpha   90.00
_cell.angle_beta   90.00
_cell.angle_gamma   90.00
#
_symmetry.space_group_name_H-M   'P 1'
#
loop_
_entity.id
_entity.type
_entity.pdbx_description
1 polymer ?
#
loop_
_entity_poly.entity_id
_entity_poly.type
_entity_poly.pdbx_seq_one_letter_code
_entity_poly.pdbx_strand_id
1 'polypeptide(L)'
;TPRPLANDFNSTEHMIGAGSRLNAPYIWHVKDQELLETKQDVQRWWLPPYFINASHSNAWQGAETFEFWFALVGGGAMAHTDSYCDTAVSLQLKGAKRWRLMLLPPLDRVADFADGQIYGSGKWAHEFEVILREGAAIVVPPAYVHETYVAEEDNENGACTVASTFRLALPSAAHYLRAFLPRLTITRSAAYRTAGATWRCCRTSRSRCKQTRTSTRRRCCSQSTRTATS
;
A
#
# COMPACT_ATOMS: atom_id res chain seq x y z
N THR A 1 19.17 -31.65 -20.06
CA THR A 1 17.74 -31.37 -19.79
C THR A 1 17.57 -31.16 -18.30
N PRO A 2 17.09 -29.99 -17.84
CA PRO A 2 16.83 -29.78 -16.43
C PRO A 2 15.72 -30.73 -15.98
N ARG A 3 15.89 -31.39 -14.83
CA ARG A 3 14.81 -32.21 -14.24
C ARG A 3 13.65 -31.28 -13.86
N PRO A 4 12.39 -31.67 -14.13
CA PRO A 4 11.26 -30.96 -13.56
C PRO A 4 11.37 -31.08 -12.04
N LEU A 5 11.44 -29.94 -11.34
CA LEU A 5 11.26 -29.92 -9.90
C LEU A 5 9.83 -30.43 -9.64
N ALA A 6 9.74 -31.59 -8.98
CA ALA A 6 8.46 -32.08 -8.50
C ALA A 6 7.91 -31.02 -7.54
N ASN A 7 6.77 -30.43 -7.91
CA ASN A 7 6.05 -29.46 -7.11
C ASN A 7 5.38 -30.18 -5.93
N ASP A 8 6.16 -30.62 -4.95
CA ASP A 8 5.66 -30.92 -3.61
C ASP A 8 5.50 -29.59 -2.85
N PHE A 9 4.84 -28.61 -3.48
CA PHE A 9 4.53 -27.32 -2.84
C PHE A 9 3.37 -27.56 -1.89
N ASN A 10 3.69 -27.97 -0.66
CA ASN A 10 2.70 -28.10 0.38
C ASN A 10 2.26 -26.71 0.83
N SER A 11 1.18 -26.20 0.24
CA SER A 11 0.67 -24.85 0.51
C SER A 11 0.37 -24.59 1.99
N THR A 12 0.21 -25.65 2.80
CA THR A 12 -0.05 -25.54 4.24
C THR A 12 1.17 -25.09 5.06
N GLU A 13 2.40 -25.34 4.61
CA GLU A 13 3.62 -24.89 5.30
C GLU A 13 3.88 -23.39 5.10
N HIS A 14 3.42 -22.85 3.97
CA HIS A 14 3.70 -21.47 3.57
C HIS A 14 2.71 -20.45 4.14
N MET A 15 1.59 -20.91 4.70
CA MET A 15 0.64 -20.06 5.42
C MET A 15 1.10 -19.89 6.86
N ILE A 16 1.08 -18.66 7.36
CA ILE A 16 1.39 -18.34 8.76
C ILE A 16 0.54 -19.08 9.80
N GLY A 17 -0.61 -19.66 9.40
CA GLY A 17 -1.43 -20.53 10.21
C GLY A 17 -1.04 -22.03 10.21
N ALA A 18 0.04 -22.44 9.54
CA ALA A 18 0.55 -23.83 9.52
C ALA A 18 -0.52 -24.92 9.27
N GLY A 19 -1.46 -24.65 8.35
CA GLY A 19 -2.58 -25.55 8.03
C GLY A 19 -3.83 -25.41 8.89
N SER A 20 -3.84 -24.54 9.92
CA SER A 20 -5.08 -24.15 10.60
C SER A 20 -5.91 -23.21 9.72
N ARG A 21 -7.25 -23.32 9.80
CA ARG A 21 -8.14 -22.36 9.13
C ARG A 21 -7.95 -20.99 9.78
N LEU A 22 -7.51 -20.02 8.99
CA LEU A 22 -7.47 -18.63 9.41
C LEU A 22 -8.90 -18.14 9.68
N ASN A 23 -9.14 -17.62 10.88
CA ASN A 23 -10.38 -16.94 11.18
C ASN A 23 -10.37 -15.60 10.43
N ALA A 24 -11.35 -15.37 9.56
CA ALA A 24 -11.46 -14.09 8.90
C ALA A 24 -11.68 -13.00 9.96
N PRO A 25 -10.92 -11.89 9.94
CA PRO A 25 -11.15 -10.78 10.84
C PRO A 25 -12.52 -10.17 10.55
N TYR A 26 -13.15 -9.61 11.57
CA TYR A 26 -14.24 -8.68 11.35
C TYR A 26 -13.65 -7.35 10.92
N ILE A 27 -14.00 -6.91 9.72
CA ILE A 27 -13.50 -5.66 9.14
C ILE A 27 -14.66 -4.68 9.07
N TRP A 28 -14.50 -3.55 9.75
CA TRP A 28 -15.43 -2.45 9.64
C TRP A 28 -14.93 -1.46 8.58
N HIS A 29 -15.51 -1.56 7.38
CA HIS A 29 -15.17 -0.74 6.22
C HIS A 29 -15.88 0.60 6.28
N VAL A 30 -15.32 1.56 7.02
CA VAL A 30 -15.89 2.93 7.06
C VAL A 30 -15.85 3.61 5.69
N LYS A 31 -14.94 3.20 4.80
CA LYS A 31 -14.80 3.73 3.45
C LYS A 31 -15.95 3.42 2.48
N ASP A 32 -16.59 2.24 2.58
CA ASP A 32 -17.43 1.72 1.49
C ASP A 32 -18.92 1.57 1.87
N GLN A 33 -19.24 1.45 3.17
CA GLN A 33 -20.57 0.98 3.61
C GLN A 33 -21.23 1.86 4.65
N GLU A 34 -20.51 2.83 5.22
CA GLU A 34 -21.03 3.65 6.32
C GLU A 34 -21.78 4.90 5.84
N LEU A 35 -22.83 5.24 6.57
CA LEU A 35 -23.55 6.50 6.38
C LEU A 35 -22.60 7.67 6.66
N LEU A 36 -22.76 8.76 5.92
CA LEU A 36 -21.91 9.95 6.07
C LEU A 36 -21.90 10.48 7.52
N GLU A 37 -23.04 10.45 8.20
CA GLU A 37 -23.16 10.87 9.59
C GLU A 37 -22.29 10.01 10.52
N THR A 38 -22.41 8.69 10.44
CA THR A 38 -21.58 7.75 11.22
C THR A 38 -20.10 7.93 10.91
N LYS A 39 -19.75 8.08 9.63
CA LYS A 39 -18.38 8.36 9.21
C LYS A 39 -17.84 9.63 9.84
N GLN A 40 -18.60 10.72 9.81
CA GLN A 40 -18.23 11.99 10.41
C GLN A 40 -18.09 11.88 11.93
N ASP A 41 -18.98 11.14 12.60
CA ASP A 41 -18.89 10.91 14.04
C ASP A 41 -17.61 10.14 14.41
N VAL A 42 -17.24 9.13 13.64
CA VAL A 42 -15.99 8.38 13.85
C VAL A 42 -14.78 9.26 13.57
N GLN A 43 -14.81 10.08 12.51
CA GLN A 43 -13.73 11.01 12.15
C GLN A 43 -13.50 12.11 13.21
N ARG A 44 -14.46 12.35 14.13
CA ARG A 44 -14.23 13.22 15.29
C ARG A 44 -13.28 12.59 16.32
N TRP A 45 -13.25 11.26 16.39
CA TRP A 45 -12.43 10.50 17.34
C TRP A 45 -11.17 9.94 16.69
N TRP A 46 -11.24 9.57 15.43
CA TRP A 46 -10.13 9.06 14.65
C TRP A 46 -9.54 10.20 13.81
N LEU A 47 -8.33 10.62 14.16
CA LEU A 47 -7.57 11.58 13.39
C LEU A 47 -6.38 10.89 12.74
N PRO A 48 -6.07 11.15 11.46
CA PRO A 48 -4.85 10.66 10.87
C PRO A 48 -3.64 11.22 11.64
N PRO A 49 -2.56 10.43 11.84
CA PRO A 49 -1.33 10.91 12.48
C PRO A 49 -0.86 12.27 11.97
N TYR A 50 -0.33 13.12 12.85
CA TYR A 50 -0.06 14.54 12.56
C TYR A 50 0.79 14.77 11.29
N PHE A 51 1.74 13.87 10.99
CA PHE A 51 2.63 13.99 9.82
C PHE A 51 1.90 13.73 8.49
N ILE A 52 0.74 13.09 8.52
CA ILE A 52 -0.15 12.87 7.37
C ILE A 52 -0.98 14.13 7.13
N ASN A 53 -1.40 14.78 8.21
CA ASN A 53 -2.25 15.96 8.16
C ASN A 53 -1.56 17.20 7.56
N ALA A 54 -0.23 17.18 7.41
CA ALA A 54 0.53 18.24 6.74
C ALA A 54 0.18 18.38 5.25
N SER A 55 -0.41 17.36 4.62
CA SER A 55 -0.88 17.40 3.23
C SER A 55 -2.39 17.21 3.18
N HIS A 56 -3.09 18.17 2.54
CA HIS A 56 -4.54 18.09 2.38
C HIS A 56 -5.00 16.80 1.68
N SER A 57 -4.26 16.35 0.66
CA SER A 57 -4.56 15.11 -0.04
C SER A 57 -4.41 13.88 0.85
N ASN A 58 -3.40 13.86 1.73
CA ASN A 58 -3.20 12.76 2.67
C ASN A 58 -4.20 12.78 3.81
N ALA A 59 -4.53 13.97 4.33
CA ALA A 59 -5.56 14.13 5.35
C ALA A 59 -6.89 13.59 4.83
N TRP A 60 -7.29 13.99 3.63
CA TRP A 60 -8.49 13.50 2.96
C TRP A 60 -8.41 12.00 2.68
N GLN A 61 -7.31 11.52 2.08
CA GLN A 61 -7.14 10.09 1.78
C GLN A 61 -7.22 9.22 3.04
N GLY A 62 -6.54 9.62 4.12
CA GLY A 62 -6.57 8.90 5.38
C GLY A 62 -7.97 8.87 5.99
N ALA A 63 -8.65 10.02 6.03
CA ALA A 63 -10.02 10.14 6.53
C ALA A 63 -11.05 9.37 5.70
N GLU A 64 -10.82 9.21 4.40
CA GLU A 64 -11.75 8.53 3.51
C GLU A 64 -11.49 7.02 3.37
N THR A 65 -10.31 6.54 3.76
CA THR A 65 -9.91 5.14 3.53
C THR A 65 -9.59 4.34 4.78
N PHE A 66 -9.86 4.89 5.96
CA PHE A 66 -9.59 4.14 7.17
C PHE A 66 -10.56 2.96 7.35
N GLU A 67 -10.05 1.89 7.92
CA GLU A 67 -10.79 0.69 8.28
C GLU A 67 -10.38 0.27 9.69
N PHE A 68 -11.29 -0.38 10.40
CA PHE A 68 -10.98 -1.04 11.67
C PHE A 68 -11.03 -2.55 11.51
N TRP A 69 -10.02 -3.21 12.04
CA TRP A 69 -9.83 -4.65 11.98
C TRP A 69 -9.89 -5.21 13.38
N PHE A 70 -10.85 -6.11 13.59
CA PHE A 70 -11.04 -6.84 14.83
C PHE A 70 -10.73 -8.32 14.57
N ALA A 71 -9.75 -8.87 15.28
CA ALA A 71 -9.32 -10.24 15.05
C ALA A 71 -9.05 -10.97 16.38
N LEU A 72 -9.63 -12.15 16.53
CA LEU A 72 -9.31 -13.10 17.60
C LEU A 72 -8.02 -13.86 17.27
N VAL A 73 -7.49 -14.60 18.25
CA VAL A 73 -6.40 -15.56 18.03
C VAL A 73 -6.74 -16.53 16.90
N GLY A 74 -5.74 -16.83 16.07
CA GLY A 74 -5.89 -17.58 14.83
C GLY A 74 -6.49 -16.74 13.68
N GLY A 75 -6.85 -15.49 13.93
CA GLY A 75 -7.42 -14.58 12.94
C GLY A 75 -6.37 -13.85 12.12
N GLY A 76 -6.72 -13.44 10.91
CA GLY A 76 -5.79 -12.72 10.04
C GLY A 76 -6.23 -12.62 8.58
N ALA A 77 -5.44 -11.92 7.78
CA ALA A 77 -5.64 -11.82 6.34
C ALA A 77 -4.63 -12.72 5.62
N MET A 78 -5.11 -13.51 4.66
CA MET A 78 -4.25 -14.29 3.77
C MET A 78 -3.37 -13.37 2.92
N ALA A 79 -2.29 -13.90 2.34
CA ALA A 79 -1.38 -13.15 1.50
C ALA A 79 -2.11 -12.55 0.28
N HIS A 80 -2.11 -11.22 0.20
CA HIS A 80 -2.77 -10.48 -0.87
C HIS A 80 -2.00 -9.21 -1.21
N THR A 81 -2.34 -8.62 -2.35
CA THR A 81 -2.00 -7.23 -2.66
C THR A 81 -3.21 -6.35 -2.43
N ASP A 82 -3.01 -5.20 -1.80
CA ASP A 82 -4.05 -4.18 -1.79
C ASP A 82 -4.42 -3.80 -3.22
N SER A 83 -5.72 -3.66 -3.47
CA SER A 83 -6.27 -3.29 -4.78
C SER A 83 -6.00 -1.85 -5.18
N TYR A 84 -5.11 -1.14 -4.48
CA TYR A 84 -4.76 0.25 -4.73
C TYR A 84 -3.24 0.39 -4.79
N CYS A 85 -2.72 1.11 -5.78
CA CYS A 85 -1.29 1.43 -5.89
C CYS A 85 -0.85 2.53 -4.91
N ASP A 86 -1.48 2.58 -3.74
CA ASP A 86 -1.25 3.57 -2.70
C ASP A 86 -0.44 2.92 -1.57
N THR A 87 0.23 3.74 -0.77
CA THR A 87 0.91 3.24 0.43
C THR A 87 -0.16 2.97 1.50
N ALA A 88 -0.18 1.77 2.06
CA ALA A 88 -1.03 1.45 3.19
C ALA A 88 -0.25 1.64 4.50
N VAL A 89 -0.96 2.08 5.54
CA VAL A 89 -0.43 2.15 6.90
C VAL A 89 -1.36 1.37 7.79
N SER A 90 -0.81 0.50 8.64
CA SER A 90 -1.56 -0.17 9.69
C SER A 90 -1.01 0.22 11.05
N LEU A 91 -1.90 0.70 11.92
CA LEU A 91 -1.62 1.05 13.32
C LEU A 91 -2.28 0.01 14.22
N GLN A 92 -1.49 -0.62 15.09
CA GLN A 92 -2.01 -1.57 16.07
C GLN A 92 -2.52 -0.82 17.29
N LEU A 93 -3.84 -0.86 17.50
CA LEU A 93 -4.52 -0.15 18.59
C LEU A 93 -4.59 -0.99 19.87
N LYS A 94 -4.68 -2.31 19.75
CA LYS A 94 -4.74 -3.24 20.89
C LYS A 94 -4.18 -4.61 20.53
N GLY A 95 -3.44 -5.24 21.45
CA GLY A 95 -2.87 -6.58 21.25
C GLY A 95 -1.69 -6.58 20.27
N ALA A 96 -1.42 -7.73 19.67
CA ALA A 96 -0.30 -7.91 18.74
C ALA A 96 -0.72 -8.67 17.47
N LYS A 97 -0.15 -8.24 16.34
CA LYS A 97 -0.40 -8.84 15.02
C LYS A 97 0.92 -9.08 14.31
N ARG A 98 1.14 -10.31 13.85
CA ARG A 98 2.28 -10.70 13.02
C ARG A 98 1.98 -10.33 11.58
N TRP A 99 2.93 -9.66 10.93
CA TRP A 99 2.89 -9.26 9.55
C TRP A 99 4.01 -9.96 8.80
N ARG A 100 3.69 -10.51 7.63
CA ARG A 100 4.68 -10.99 6.68
C ARG A 100 4.52 -10.26 5.37
N LEU A 101 5.63 -9.82 4.80
CA LEU A 101 5.64 -9.00 3.60
C LEU A 101 6.62 -9.58 2.60
N MET A 102 6.27 -9.49 1.32
CA MET A 102 7.12 -9.81 0.19
C MET A 102 6.90 -8.75 -0.88
N LEU A 103 7.97 -8.32 -1.54
CA LEU A 103 7.81 -7.54 -2.76
C LEU A 103 7.13 -8.40 -3.83
N LEU A 104 6.14 -7.84 -4.54
CA LEU A 104 5.42 -8.54 -5.62
C LEU A 104 6.43 -9.22 -6.56
N PRO A 105 6.32 -10.54 -6.78
CA PRO A 105 7.29 -11.25 -7.58
C PRO A 105 7.11 -10.85 -9.05
N PRO A 106 8.11 -11.09 -9.92
CA PRO A 106 7.92 -10.94 -11.35
C PRO A 106 6.70 -11.73 -11.85
N LEU A 107 5.79 -11.04 -12.55
CA LEU A 107 4.60 -11.64 -13.15
C LEU A 107 4.71 -11.59 -14.67
N ASP A 108 4.34 -12.69 -15.31
CA ASP A 108 4.36 -12.81 -16.78
C ASP A 108 3.09 -12.25 -17.43
N ARG A 109 2.07 -11.98 -16.62
CA ARG A 109 0.76 -11.47 -17.02
C ARG A 109 0.19 -10.58 -15.93
N VAL A 110 -0.83 -9.80 -16.30
CA VAL A 110 -1.59 -9.03 -15.31
C VAL A 110 -2.18 -9.99 -14.30
N ALA A 111 -1.81 -9.82 -13.04
CA ALA A 111 -2.39 -10.57 -11.94
C ALA A 111 -2.74 -9.61 -10.81
N ASP A 112 -3.85 -9.92 -10.16
CA ASP A 112 -4.20 -9.37 -8.87
C ASP A 112 -4.16 -10.57 -7.93
N PHE A 113 -3.42 -10.48 -6.83
CA PHE A 113 -3.43 -11.54 -5.83
C PHE A 113 -4.46 -11.16 -4.78
N ALA A 114 -5.71 -11.55 -5.01
CA ALA A 114 -6.72 -11.54 -3.97
C ALA A 114 -6.36 -12.57 -2.89
N ASP A 115 -7.03 -12.48 -1.73
CA ASP A 115 -6.79 -13.27 -0.52
C ASP A 115 -6.35 -14.72 -0.79
N GLY A 116 -5.06 -14.98 -0.59
CA GLY A 116 -4.44 -16.30 -0.67
C GLY A 116 -4.17 -16.84 -2.07
N GLN A 117 -4.55 -16.13 -3.14
CA GLN A 117 -4.31 -16.59 -4.52
C GLN A 117 -2.83 -16.77 -4.83
N ILE A 118 -1.95 -16.01 -4.17
CA ILE A 118 -0.50 -16.13 -4.38
C ILE A 118 0.06 -17.48 -3.88
N TYR A 119 -0.56 -18.13 -2.91
CA TYR A 119 -0.07 -19.41 -2.40
C TYR A 119 -0.09 -20.49 -3.48
N GLY A 120 -1.14 -20.53 -4.30
CA GLY A 120 -1.26 -21.47 -5.43
C GLY A 120 -0.25 -21.23 -6.55
N SER A 121 0.44 -20.09 -6.56
CA SER A 121 1.45 -19.78 -7.57
C SER A 121 2.83 -20.36 -7.27
N GLY A 122 3.07 -20.83 -6.03
CA GLY A 122 4.41 -21.23 -5.57
C GLY A 122 5.41 -20.07 -5.45
N LYS A 123 4.98 -18.82 -5.67
CA LYS A 123 5.82 -17.62 -5.63
C LYS A 123 5.77 -16.86 -4.30
N TRP A 124 4.95 -17.30 -3.34
CA TRP A 124 4.91 -16.68 -2.01
C TRP A 124 6.14 -17.09 -1.20
N ALA A 125 6.97 -16.10 -0.87
CA ALA A 125 8.14 -16.25 -0.02
C ALA A 125 8.37 -14.93 0.71
N HIS A 126 7.87 -14.81 1.95
CA HIS A 126 8.01 -13.57 2.71
C HIS A 126 9.49 -13.17 2.87
N GLU A 127 9.76 -11.89 2.65
CA GLU A 127 11.09 -11.26 2.82
C GLU A 127 11.27 -10.73 4.24
N PHE A 128 10.17 -10.26 4.82
CA PHE A 128 10.15 -9.65 6.15
C PHE A 128 9.04 -10.25 6.99
N GLU A 129 9.34 -10.46 8.27
CA GLU A 129 8.36 -10.77 9.30
C GLU A 129 8.53 -9.76 10.44
N VAL A 130 7.43 -9.22 10.93
CA VAL A 130 7.43 -8.30 12.08
C VAL A 130 6.18 -8.50 12.92
N ILE A 131 6.33 -8.41 14.24
CA ILE A 131 5.22 -8.41 15.19
C ILE A 131 4.93 -6.96 15.58
N LEU A 132 3.77 -6.45 15.17
CA LEU A 132 3.29 -5.15 15.59
C LEU A 132 2.55 -5.27 16.91
N ARG A 133 3.05 -4.58 17.93
CA ARG A 133 2.43 -4.47 19.25
C ARG A 133 1.62 -3.18 19.36
N GLU A 134 0.80 -3.08 20.40
CA GLU A 134 0.02 -1.89 20.74
C GLU A 134 0.85 -0.58 20.63
N GLY A 135 0.33 0.39 19.87
CA GLY A 135 0.99 1.66 19.57
C GLY A 135 1.99 1.63 18.42
N ALA A 136 2.39 0.45 17.93
CA ALA A 136 3.27 0.32 16.77
C ALA A 136 2.49 0.43 15.45
N ALA A 137 3.17 0.87 14.41
CA ALA A 137 2.62 0.94 13.07
C ALA A 137 3.59 0.35 12.03
N ILE A 138 3.03 -0.15 10.93
CA ILE A 138 3.77 -0.54 9.73
C ILE A 138 3.31 0.30 8.55
N VAL A 139 4.25 0.62 7.68
CA VAL A 139 4.00 1.24 6.38
C VAL A 139 4.27 0.19 5.31
N VAL A 140 3.25 -0.16 4.54
CA VAL A 140 3.32 -1.14 3.46
C VAL A 140 3.43 -0.38 2.14
N PRO A 141 4.58 -0.42 1.45
CA PRO A 141 4.74 0.25 0.17
C PRO A 141 3.83 -0.38 -0.92
N PRO A 142 3.51 0.36 -1.99
CA PRO A 142 2.78 -0.20 -3.13
C PRO A 142 3.46 -1.45 -3.69
N ALA A 143 2.73 -2.42 -4.22
CA ALA A 143 3.27 -3.70 -4.72
C ALA A 143 4.00 -4.57 -3.67
N TYR A 144 3.74 -4.39 -2.38
CA TYR A 144 4.03 -5.44 -1.41
C TYR A 144 2.82 -6.35 -1.25
N VAL A 145 3.08 -7.65 -1.42
CA VAL A 145 2.16 -8.70 -1.00
C VAL A 145 2.33 -8.86 0.51
N HIS A 146 1.24 -8.94 1.24
CA HIS A 146 1.29 -9.04 2.70
C HIS A 146 0.21 -9.96 3.24
N GLU A 147 0.54 -10.63 4.35
CA GLU A 147 -0.39 -11.42 5.15
C GLU A 147 -0.29 -11.00 6.62
N THR A 148 -1.35 -11.27 7.37
CA THR A 148 -1.39 -10.99 8.80
C THR A 148 -1.90 -12.18 9.60
N TYR A 149 -1.47 -12.27 10.85
CA TYR A 149 -1.89 -13.32 11.76
C TYR A 149 -1.85 -12.86 13.21
N VAL A 150 -2.87 -13.25 13.97
CA VAL A 150 -2.93 -13.09 15.42
C VAL A 150 -2.50 -14.40 16.04
N ALA A 151 -1.23 -14.50 16.39
CA ALA A 151 -0.68 -15.67 17.05
C ALA A 151 -1.10 -15.70 18.54
N GLU A 152 -1.32 -16.89 19.07
CA GLU A 152 -1.70 -17.08 20.48
C GLU A 152 -0.57 -16.66 21.41
N GLU A 153 0.67 -17.02 21.06
CA GLU A 153 1.86 -16.68 21.82
C GLU A 153 2.14 -15.17 21.91
N ASP A 154 1.58 -14.39 20.98
CA ASP A 154 1.73 -12.93 20.94
C ASP A 154 0.61 -12.21 21.71
N ASN A 155 -0.46 -12.91 22.10
CA ASN A 155 -1.68 -12.34 22.68
C ASN A 155 -2.15 -13.15 23.90
N GLU A 156 -1.73 -12.71 25.09
CA GLU A 156 -2.13 -13.34 26.35
C GLU A 156 -3.65 -13.47 26.50
N ASN A 157 -4.10 -14.61 27.05
CA ASN A 157 -5.50 -14.92 27.33
C ASN A 157 -6.44 -14.92 26.10
N GLY A 158 -5.91 -15.06 24.89
CA GLY A 158 -6.73 -15.08 23.68
C GLY A 158 -7.42 -13.74 23.40
N ALA A 159 -6.85 -12.64 23.89
CA ALA A 159 -7.45 -11.32 23.77
C ALA A 159 -7.68 -10.92 22.30
N CYS A 160 -8.80 -10.24 22.05
CA CYS A 160 -9.08 -9.66 20.74
C CYS A 160 -8.06 -8.56 20.41
N THR A 161 -7.59 -8.54 19.16
CA THR A 161 -6.73 -7.51 18.62
C THR A 161 -7.54 -6.49 17.86
N VAL A 162 -7.10 -5.22 17.93
CA VAL A 162 -7.71 -4.12 17.20
C VAL A 162 -6.61 -3.39 16.45
N ALA A 163 -6.80 -3.19 15.15
CA ALA A 163 -5.92 -2.38 14.32
C ALA A 163 -6.75 -1.42 13.46
N SER A 164 -6.14 -0.31 13.08
CA SER A 164 -6.68 0.57 12.05
C SER A 164 -5.76 0.57 10.85
N THR A 165 -6.31 0.42 9.65
CA THR A 165 -5.58 0.63 8.39
C THR A 165 -6.08 1.90 7.74
N PHE A 166 -5.22 2.60 7.00
CA PHE A 166 -5.60 3.73 6.15
C PHE A 166 -4.55 3.90 5.05
N ARG A 167 -4.86 4.68 4.02
CA ARG A 167 -3.96 4.89 2.87
C ARG A 167 -3.39 6.30 2.83
N LEU A 168 -2.19 6.40 2.24
CA LEU A 168 -1.53 7.66 1.93
C LEU A 168 -1.48 7.84 0.42
N ALA A 169 -1.86 9.03 -0.04
CA ALA A 169 -1.71 9.42 -1.44
C ALA A 169 -0.26 9.85 -1.74
N LEU A 170 0.41 10.48 -0.77
CA LEU A 170 1.71 11.13 -0.91
C LEU A 170 2.58 10.97 0.37
N PRO A 171 3.90 11.18 0.30
CA PRO A 171 4.69 11.21 -0.93
C PRO A 171 4.72 9.81 -1.55
N SER A 172 4.44 9.69 -2.84
CA SER A 172 4.81 8.47 -3.54
C SER A 172 6.32 8.46 -3.66
N ALA A 173 7.00 7.45 -3.10
CA ALA A 173 8.45 7.37 -3.14
C ALA A 173 8.90 7.26 -4.61
N ALA A 174 9.29 8.38 -5.23
CA ALA A 174 9.50 8.45 -6.69
C ALA A 174 10.63 7.51 -7.17
N HIS A 175 11.58 7.18 -6.30
CA HIS A 175 12.60 6.16 -6.57
C HIS A 175 12.01 4.76 -6.54
N TYR A 176 11.16 4.46 -5.54
CA TYR A 176 10.41 3.21 -5.44
C TYR A 176 9.54 3.00 -6.69
N LEU A 177 8.71 3.99 -7.03
CA LEU A 177 7.86 3.92 -8.22
C LEU A 177 8.68 3.68 -9.48
N ARG A 178 9.82 4.35 -9.66
CA ARG A 178 10.68 4.14 -10.84
C ARG A 178 11.34 2.77 -10.88
N ALA A 179 11.82 2.27 -9.74
CA ALA A 179 12.46 0.97 -9.64
C ALA A 179 11.47 -0.18 -9.88
N PHE A 180 10.23 -0.02 -9.43
CA PHE A 180 9.21 -1.07 -9.46
C PHE A 180 8.08 -0.81 -10.46
N LEU A 181 8.19 0.24 -11.30
CA LEU A 181 7.15 0.59 -12.28
C LEU A 181 6.74 -0.60 -13.15
N PRO A 182 7.66 -1.43 -13.69
CA PRO A 182 7.26 -2.57 -14.50
C PRO A 182 6.36 -3.56 -13.74
N ARG A 183 6.64 -3.79 -12.45
CA ARG A 183 5.84 -4.67 -11.58
C ARG A 183 4.52 -4.02 -11.17
N LEU A 184 4.53 -2.70 -10.98
CA LEU A 184 3.31 -1.96 -10.69
C LEU A 184 2.38 -1.97 -11.90
N THR A 185 2.88 -1.74 -13.13
CA THR A 185 2.03 -1.65 -14.34
C THR A 185 1.30 -2.94 -14.70
N ILE A 186 1.74 -4.08 -14.18
CA ILE A 186 1.10 -5.39 -14.38
C ILE A 186 0.13 -5.74 -13.24
N THR A 187 -0.06 -4.88 -12.24
CA THR A 187 -1.18 -5.02 -11.31
C THR A 187 -2.45 -4.43 -11.91
N ARG A 188 -3.59 -5.05 -11.60
CA ARG A 188 -4.90 -4.60 -12.09
C ARG A 188 -5.16 -3.13 -11.73
N SER A 189 -4.78 -2.73 -10.53
CA SER A 189 -4.95 -1.39 -9.98
C SER A 189 -4.15 -0.31 -10.74
N ALA A 190 -2.91 -0.63 -11.13
CA ALA A 190 -2.10 0.31 -11.90
C ALA A 190 -2.64 0.45 -13.31
N ALA A 191 -3.12 -0.64 -13.93
CA ALA A 191 -3.75 -0.61 -15.24
C ALA A 191 -4.93 0.37 -15.27
N TYR A 192 -5.78 0.38 -14.22
CA TYR A 192 -6.88 1.34 -14.11
C TYR A 192 -6.42 2.79 -13.93
N ARG A 193 -5.44 3.07 -13.05
CA ARG A 193 -4.98 4.47 -12.81
C ARG A 193 -4.13 5.02 -13.94
N THR A 194 -3.30 4.20 -14.57
CA THR A 194 -2.43 4.61 -15.70
C THR A 194 -3.20 4.83 -16.99
N ALA A 195 -4.35 4.15 -17.18
CA ALA A 195 -5.25 4.39 -18.30
C ALA A 195 -6.00 5.74 -18.19
N GLY A 196 -6.25 6.23 -16.96
CA GLY A 196 -6.96 7.48 -16.71
C GLY A 196 -6.07 8.73 -16.61
N ALA A 197 -4.86 8.61 -16.06
CA ALA A 197 -3.96 9.74 -15.86
C ALA A 197 -2.84 9.78 -16.91
N THR A 198 -2.87 10.82 -17.74
CA THR A 198 -1.86 11.15 -18.75
C THR A 198 -0.41 11.09 -18.23
N TRP A 199 0.29 10.00 -18.50
CA TRP A 199 1.76 9.92 -18.46
C TRP A 199 2.46 10.76 -19.57
N ARG A 200 1.73 11.69 -20.20
CA ARG A 200 2.26 12.56 -21.28
C ARG A 200 3.43 13.44 -20.82
N CYS A 201 3.56 13.76 -19.53
CA CYS A 201 4.67 14.59 -19.05
C CYS A 201 6.04 13.90 -19.03
N CYS A 202 6.10 12.56 -18.92
CA CYS A 202 7.41 11.88 -18.79
C CYS A 202 8.04 11.43 -20.12
N ARG A 203 7.28 11.43 -21.23
CA ARG A 203 7.81 10.99 -22.54
C ARG A 203 8.30 12.12 -23.44
N THR A 204 7.94 13.38 -23.17
CA THR A 204 8.25 14.51 -24.08
C THR A 204 9.61 15.17 -23.83
N SER A 205 10.37 14.80 -22.80
CA SER A 205 11.66 15.45 -22.49
C SER A 205 12.92 14.72 -23.00
N ARG A 206 12.83 13.53 -23.60
CA ARG A 206 14.01 12.78 -24.08
C ARG A 206 14.43 13.04 -25.53
N SER A 207 13.66 13.81 -26.31
CA SER A 207 13.97 14.03 -27.75
C SER A 207 14.39 15.44 -28.15
N ARG A 208 14.62 16.39 -27.21
CA ARG A 208 15.16 17.72 -27.55
C ARG A 208 16.24 18.23 -26.61
N CYS A 209 17.35 17.51 -26.53
CA CYS A 209 18.62 18.08 -26.09
C CYS A 209 19.75 17.76 -27.09
N LYS A 210 19.49 18.06 -28.36
CA LYS A 210 20.50 18.27 -29.40
C LYS A 210 20.01 19.42 -30.29
N GLN A 211 19.95 20.62 -29.71
CA GLN A 211 19.96 21.86 -30.50
C GLN A 211 21.23 22.62 -30.13
N THR A 212 22.25 22.37 -30.95
CA THR A 212 23.18 23.37 -31.48
C THR A 212 23.53 24.54 -30.55
N ARG A 213 24.74 24.43 -29.97
CA ARG A 213 25.61 25.56 -29.63
C ARG A 213 25.85 26.40 -30.90
N THR A 214 24.99 27.36 -31.18
CA THR A 214 25.29 28.48 -32.08
C THR A 214 24.53 29.72 -31.60
N SER A 215 25.29 30.59 -30.92
CA SER A 215 25.17 32.04 -30.93
C SER A 215 23.81 32.66 -31.26
N THR A 216 23.06 33.09 -30.24
CA THR A 216 22.46 34.44 -30.27
C THR A 216 22.16 34.94 -28.86
N ARG A 217 22.88 36.00 -28.45
CA ARG A 217 22.46 36.90 -27.37
C ARG A 217 21.08 37.47 -27.73
N ARG A 218 20.06 37.23 -26.91
CA ARG A 218 18.95 38.20 -26.75
C ARG A 218 18.56 38.33 -25.28
N ARG A 219 18.56 39.58 -24.85
CA ARG A 219 18.18 40.08 -23.53
C ARG A 219 16.70 39.81 -23.27
N CYS A 220 16.37 39.23 -22.12
CA CYS A 220 15.04 39.27 -21.52
C CYS A 220 15.19 39.56 -20.02
N CYS A 221 15.53 40.81 -19.71
CA CYS A 221 15.24 41.42 -18.41
C CYS A 221 14.75 42.84 -18.71
N SER A 222 13.45 42.99 -18.96
CA SER A 222 12.76 44.26 -18.80
C SER A 222 12.13 44.27 -17.42
N GLN A 223 12.71 45.07 -16.54
CA GLN A 223 12.18 45.42 -15.24
C GLN A 223 10.81 46.09 -15.42
N SER A 224 9.82 45.62 -14.66
CA SER A 224 8.56 46.34 -14.45
C SER A 224 8.67 47.03 -13.09
N THR A 225 9.07 48.30 -13.11
CA THR A 225 8.83 49.26 -12.04
C THR A 225 7.36 49.63 -12.05
N ARG A 226 6.61 49.28 -11.00
CA ARG A 226 5.33 49.92 -10.68
C ARG A 226 5.59 51.13 -9.79
N THR A 227 5.26 52.28 -10.32
CA THR A 227 5.12 53.57 -9.65
C THR A 227 4.01 53.52 -8.60
N ALA A 228 4.32 54.07 -7.42
CA ALA A 228 3.34 54.48 -6.43
C ALA A 228 2.66 55.78 -6.88
N THR A 229 1.37 55.89 -6.62
CA THR A 229 0.64 57.17 -6.62
C THR A 229 -0.05 57.34 -5.26
N SER A 230 0.09 58.57 -4.79
CA SER A 230 -0.49 59.26 -3.63
C SER A 230 -1.91 58.88 -3.25
#